data_AF-A0A4Y2AYB7-F1
#
_entry.id   AF-A0A4Y2AYB7-F1
#
_cell.length_a   1.000
_cell.length_b   1.000
_cell.length_c   1.000
_cell.angle_alpha   90.00
_cell.angle_beta   90.00
_cell.angle_gamma   90.00
#
_symmetry.space_group_name_H-M   'P 1'
#
loop_
_entity.id
_entity.type
_entity.pdbx_description
1 polymer ?
#
loop_
_entity_poly.entity_id
_entity_poly.type
_entity_poly.pdbx_seq_one_letter_code
_entity_poly.pdbx_strand_id
1 'polypeptide(L)'
;MHPAKFLIDKQITTQPLKEYPTANSTYTDGSKNDDGTGSAFCCFDEENRISSTWMGKLSKENNVFQAELQAILQAIKHHENASNRVNIWSDSLSSLQAIQNPTSPHPIVRKIQLQLQERNNINIG
;
A
#
# COMPACT_ATOMS: atom_id res chain seq x y z
N MET A 1 19.52 -3.13 2.06
CA MET A 1 19.15 -4.47 1.53
C MET A 1 20.19 -4.88 0.53
N HIS A 2 20.51 -6.16 0.39
CA HIS A 2 21.25 -6.60 -0.78
C HIS A 2 20.24 -6.88 -1.91
N PRO A 3 20.37 -6.29 -3.11
CA PRO A 3 19.42 -6.45 -4.22
C PRO A 3 19.13 -7.92 -4.58
N ALA A 4 20.11 -8.81 -4.45
CA ALA A 4 19.94 -10.24 -4.73
C ALA A 4 18.96 -10.99 -3.80
N LYS A 5 18.47 -10.36 -2.71
CA LYS A 5 17.45 -10.94 -1.80
C LYS A 5 16.07 -10.30 -1.96
N PHE A 6 15.89 -9.46 -2.99
CA PHE A 6 14.62 -8.82 -3.27
C PHE A 6 13.69 -9.80 -4.00
N LEU A 7 12.74 -10.38 -3.27
CA LEU A 7 11.84 -11.43 -3.79
C LEU A 7 10.39 -10.95 -3.94
N ILE A 8 10.13 -9.65 -3.80
CA ILE A 8 8.77 -9.08 -3.78
C ILE A 8 8.27 -8.66 -5.16
N ASP A 9 9.06 -8.78 -6.22
CA ASP A 9 8.69 -8.37 -7.59
C ASP A 9 7.38 -9.01 -8.05
N LYS A 10 7.07 -10.23 -7.57
CA LYS A 10 5.84 -10.96 -7.90
C LYS A 10 4.61 -10.47 -7.12
N GLN A 11 4.81 -9.71 -6.06
CA GLN A 11 3.74 -9.18 -5.20
C GLN A 11 3.29 -7.79 -5.64
N ILE A 12 4.05 -7.11 -6.52
CA ILE A 12 3.80 -5.73 -6.92
C ILE A 12 3.41 -5.68 -8.39
N THR A 13 2.23 -5.14 -8.67
CA THR A 13 1.78 -4.83 -10.03
C THR A 13 1.79 -3.32 -10.20
N THR A 14 2.31 -2.83 -11.32
CA THR A 14 2.25 -1.40 -11.68
C THR A 14 1.37 -1.14 -12.90
N GLN A 15 0.88 -2.21 -13.53
CA GLN A 15 0.01 -2.11 -14.68
C GLN A 15 -1.42 -2.04 -14.20
N PRO A 16 -2.21 -1.06 -14.68
CA PRO A 16 -3.60 -0.95 -14.28
C PRO A 16 -4.37 -2.19 -14.73
N LEU A 17 -5.28 -2.65 -13.87
CA LEU A 17 -6.23 -3.70 -14.23
C LEU A 17 -7.36 -3.12 -15.09
N LYS A 18 -7.95 -3.98 -15.94
CA LYS A 18 -9.16 -3.62 -16.69
C LYS A 18 -10.33 -3.35 -15.74
N GLU A 19 -10.44 -4.15 -14.69
CA GLU A 19 -11.44 -4.05 -13.62
C GLU A 19 -10.78 -4.43 -12.30
N TYR A 20 -10.98 -3.61 -11.26
CA TYR A 20 -10.50 -3.89 -9.91
C TYR A 20 -11.58 -4.63 -9.12
N PRO A 21 -11.26 -5.76 -8.46
CA PRO A 21 -12.23 -6.48 -7.67
C PRO A 21 -12.58 -5.68 -6.41
N THR A 22 -13.85 -5.47 -6.11
CA THR A 22 -14.26 -4.86 -4.84
C THR A 22 -14.17 -5.88 -3.69
N ALA A 23 -14.59 -7.11 -3.93
CA ALA A 23 -14.64 -8.15 -2.91
C ALA A 23 -13.24 -8.50 -2.39
N ASN A 24 -13.07 -8.60 -1.07
CA ASN A 24 -11.81 -8.93 -0.40
C ASN A 24 -10.63 -8.02 -0.81
N SER A 25 -10.91 -6.75 -1.09
CA SER A 25 -9.91 -5.77 -1.50
C SER A 25 -9.74 -4.67 -0.48
N THR A 26 -8.52 -4.16 -0.38
CA THR A 26 -8.21 -2.95 0.37
C THR A 26 -7.79 -1.87 -0.61
N TYR A 27 -8.42 -0.70 -0.54
CA TYR A 27 -8.07 0.47 -1.33
C TYR A 27 -7.35 1.48 -0.45
N THR A 28 -6.31 2.12 -0.98
CA THR A 28 -5.52 3.14 -0.27
C THR A 28 -5.58 4.45 -1.01
N ASP A 29 -5.54 5.56 -0.27
CA ASP A 29 -5.50 6.91 -0.84
C ASP A 29 -4.68 7.85 0.04
N GLY A 30 -3.95 8.76 -0.59
CA GLY A 30 -3.15 9.81 0.04
C GLY A 30 -3.54 11.17 -0.52
N SER A 31 -4.04 12.06 0.34
CA SER A 31 -4.49 13.40 -0.07
C SER A 31 -3.62 14.51 0.52
N LYS A 32 -3.60 15.64 -0.17
CA LYS A 32 -3.00 16.89 0.32
C LYS A 32 -3.86 18.07 -0.07
N ASN A 33 -4.08 18.97 0.89
CA ASN A 33 -4.67 20.28 0.68
C ASN A 33 -3.89 21.35 1.48
N ASP A 34 -4.36 22.58 1.45
CA ASP A 34 -3.73 23.71 2.17
C ASP A 34 -3.75 23.49 3.70
N ASP A 35 -4.75 22.76 4.20
CA ASP A 35 -4.94 22.48 5.63
C ASP A 35 -4.10 21.31 6.16
N GLY A 36 -3.53 20.50 5.28
CA GLY A 36 -2.66 19.40 5.68
C GLY A 36 -2.56 18.26 4.67
N THR A 37 -2.18 17.10 5.19
CA THR A 37 -1.94 15.89 4.41
C THR A 37 -2.57 14.72 5.14
N GLY A 38 -3.32 13.91 4.40
CA GLY A 38 -4.12 12.81 4.92
C GLY A 38 -3.77 11.52 4.21
N SER A 39 -3.90 10.41 4.92
CA SER A 39 -3.62 9.07 4.43
C SER A 39 -4.71 8.14 4.92
N ALA A 40 -5.23 7.26 4.07
CA ALA A 40 -6.35 6.41 4.44
C ALA A 40 -6.33 5.06 3.71
N PHE A 41 -7.00 4.07 4.30
CA PHE A 41 -7.38 2.87 3.59
C PHE A 41 -8.82 2.46 3.91
N CYS A 42 -9.44 1.71 3.00
CA CYS A 42 -10.75 1.10 3.15
C CYS A 42 -10.71 -0.36 2.71
N CYS A 43 -11.17 -1.27 3.55
CA CYS A 43 -11.28 -2.69 3.23
C CYS A 43 -12.72 -3.09 2.94
N PHE A 44 -12.89 -3.97 1.97
CA PHE A 44 -14.16 -4.55 1.59
C PHE A 44 -14.19 -6.06 1.87
N ASP A 45 -15.31 -6.56 2.37
CA ASP A 45 -15.56 -7.99 2.54
C ASP A 45 -15.97 -8.67 1.21
N GLU A 46 -16.29 -9.96 1.27
CA GLU A 46 -16.76 -10.76 0.11
C GLU A 46 -18.08 -10.26 -0.49
N GLU A 47 -18.88 -9.56 0.31
CA GLU A 47 -20.18 -9.00 -0.08
C GLU A 47 -20.07 -7.55 -0.56
N ASN A 48 -18.85 -7.06 -0.82
CA ASN A 48 -18.55 -5.68 -1.21
C ASN A 48 -18.98 -4.63 -0.18
N ARG A 49 -19.04 -4.99 1.11
CA ARG A 49 -19.31 -4.05 2.20
C ARG A 49 -18.02 -3.61 2.86
N ILE A 50 -18.01 -2.36 3.33
CA ILE A 50 -16.88 -1.83 4.09
C ILE A 50 -16.75 -2.63 5.39
N SER A 51 -15.62 -3.32 5.56
CA SER A 51 -15.32 -4.15 6.73
C SER A 51 -14.42 -3.42 7.72
N SER A 52 -13.51 -2.58 7.23
CA SER A 52 -12.65 -1.74 8.06
C SER A 52 -12.19 -0.50 7.32
N THR A 53 -11.92 0.57 8.07
CA THR A 53 -11.31 1.79 7.54
C THR A 53 -10.24 2.30 8.50
N TRP A 54 -9.29 3.05 7.96
CA TRP A 54 -8.33 3.80 8.75
C TRP A 54 -8.07 5.14 8.09
N MET A 55 -7.88 6.16 8.92
CA MET A 55 -7.51 7.50 8.49
C MET A 55 -6.43 8.05 9.42
N GLY A 56 -5.38 8.61 8.83
CA GLY A 56 -4.28 9.25 9.54
C GLY A 56 -4.00 10.65 9.01
N LYS A 57 -3.89 11.61 9.93
CA LYS A 57 -3.40 12.96 9.62
C LYS A 57 -1.88 12.96 9.70
N LEU A 58 -1.25 13.47 8.64
CA LEU A 58 0.19 13.69 8.53
C LEU A 58 0.51 15.18 8.74
N SER A 59 1.79 15.50 8.83
CA SER A 59 2.26 16.88 8.91
C SER A 59 1.90 17.64 7.64
N LYS A 60 1.65 18.95 7.73
CA LYS A 60 1.38 19.78 6.54
C LYS A 60 2.56 19.85 5.57
N GLU A 61 3.76 19.55 6.05
CA GLU A 61 5.01 19.49 5.30
C GLU A 61 5.13 18.18 4.50
N ASN A 62 4.32 17.17 4.81
CA ASN A 62 4.30 15.94 4.03
C ASN A 62 3.68 16.20 2.65
N ASN A 63 4.16 15.46 1.65
CA ASN A 63 3.62 15.50 0.30
C ASN A 63 2.67 14.31 0.05
N VAL A 64 1.94 14.35 -1.07
CA VAL A 64 1.02 13.29 -1.50
C VAL A 64 1.74 11.94 -1.57
N PHE A 65 2.94 11.89 -2.16
CA PHE A 65 3.71 10.65 -2.26
C PHE A 65 3.98 9.99 -0.90
N GLN A 66 4.30 10.77 0.13
CA GLN A 66 4.47 10.24 1.49
C GLN A 66 3.16 9.77 2.11
N ALA A 67 2.05 10.43 1.79
CA ALA A 67 0.72 10.04 2.23
C ALA A 67 0.25 8.71 1.63
N GLU A 68 0.50 8.53 0.33
CA GLU A 68 0.22 7.29 -0.40
C GLU A 68 1.02 6.12 0.17
N LEU A 69 2.34 6.31 0.33
CA LEU A 69 3.19 5.29 0.96
C LEU A 69 2.76 4.97 2.39
N GLN A 70 2.31 5.97 3.14
CA GLN A 70 1.80 5.73 4.49
C GLN A 70 0.49 4.93 4.46
N ALA A 71 -0.40 5.18 3.50
CA ALA A 71 -1.67 4.50 3.38
C ALA A 71 -1.44 3.01 3.09
N ILE A 72 -0.55 2.73 2.13
CA ILE A 72 -0.09 1.39 1.80
C ILE A 72 0.53 0.70 3.02
N LEU A 73 1.44 1.37 3.74
CA LEU A 73 2.08 0.78 4.91
C LEU A 73 1.07 0.42 6.02
N GLN A 74 0.03 1.24 6.23
CA GLN A 74 -0.99 0.97 7.23
C GLN A 74 -1.94 -0.14 6.80
N ALA A 75 -2.28 -0.22 5.51
CA ALA A 75 -3.04 -1.34 4.95
C ALA A 75 -2.29 -2.68 5.13
N ILE A 76 -0.98 -2.71 4.89
CA ILE A 76 -0.16 -3.92 5.11
C ILE A 76 -0.16 -4.33 6.58
N LYS A 77 -0.02 -3.36 7.50
CA LYS A 77 -0.07 -3.63 8.95
C LYS A 77 -1.42 -4.13 9.41
N HIS A 78 -2.51 -3.59 8.87
CA HIS A 78 -3.86 -4.07 9.18
C HIS A 78 -4.01 -5.56 8.89
N HIS A 79 -3.38 -6.03 7.80
CA HIS A 79 -3.39 -7.43 7.36
C HIS A 79 -2.22 -8.25 7.88
N GLU A 80 -1.52 -7.82 8.93
CA GLU A 80 -0.29 -8.49 9.37
C GLU A 80 -0.50 -9.95 9.81
N ASN A 81 -1.71 -10.28 10.29
CA ASN A 81 -2.12 -11.60 10.76
C ASN A 81 -3.05 -12.32 9.77
N ALA A 82 -3.25 -11.78 8.56
CA ALA A 82 -4.10 -12.40 7.56
C ALA A 82 -3.46 -13.71 7.07
N SER A 83 -4.25 -14.79 7.02
CA SER A 83 -3.81 -16.10 6.50
C SER A 83 -4.20 -16.31 5.04
N ASN A 84 -5.23 -15.61 4.58
CA ASN A 84 -5.69 -15.58 3.20
C ASN A 84 -4.88 -14.60 2.35
N ARG A 85 -5.03 -14.71 1.02
CA ARG A 85 -4.47 -13.74 0.07
C ARG A 85 -5.13 -12.38 0.26
N VAL A 86 -4.31 -11.34 0.34
CA VAL A 86 -4.75 -9.94 0.47
C VAL A 86 -4.32 -9.18 -0.79
N ASN A 87 -5.22 -8.39 -1.35
CA ASN A 87 -4.91 -7.46 -2.45
C ASN A 87 -5.15 -6.03 -1.97
N ILE A 88 -4.09 -5.21 -2.05
CA ILE A 88 -4.11 -3.79 -1.74
C ILE A 88 -3.99 -3.02 -3.05
N TRP A 89 -4.89 -2.07 -3.30
CA TRP A 89 -4.96 -1.28 -4.52
C TRP A 89 -4.64 0.18 -4.23
N SER A 90 -3.67 0.74 -4.96
CA SER A 90 -3.31 2.16 -4.94
C SER A 90 -3.29 2.69 -6.36
N ASP A 91 -3.88 3.85 -6.60
CA ASP A 91 -3.79 4.56 -7.89
C ASP A 91 -2.44 5.30 -8.04
N SER A 92 -1.61 5.33 -7.00
CA SER A 92 -0.33 6.00 -6.98
C SER A 92 0.76 5.19 -7.67
N LEU A 93 0.84 5.30 -9.00
CA LEU A 93 1.90 4.67 -9.80
C LEU A 93 3.31 5.01 -9.28
N SER A 94 3.52 6.25 -8.83
CA SER A 94 4.79 6.67 -8.24
C SER A 94 5.17 5.88 -6.98
N SER A 95 4.20 5.58 -6.13
CA SER A 95 4.38 4.76 -4.92
C SER A 95 4.67 3.32 -5.28
N LEU A 96 3.90 2.73 -6.21
CA LEU A 96 4.09 1.35 -6.67
C LEU A 96 5.49 1.16 -7.29
N GLN A 97 5.91 2.06 -8.17
CA GLN A 97 7.25 2.04 -8.77
C GLN A 97 8.37 2.22 -7.73
N ALA A 98 8.17 3.11 -6.76
CA ALA A 98 9.14 3.32 -5.69
C ALA A 98 9.29 2.07 -4.82
N ILE A 99 8.19 1.36 -4.50
CA ILE A 99 8.21 0.11 -3.75
C ILE A 99 8.88 -1.00 -4.55
N GLN A 100 8.61 -1.08 -5.86
CA GLN A 100 9.24 -2.04 -6.77
C GLN A 100 10.75 -1.81 -6.92
N ASN A 101 11.25 -0.59 -6.73
CA ASN A 101 12.68 -0.31 -6.81
C ASN A 101 13.44 -0.91 -5.60
N PRO A 102 14.26 -1.97 -5.77
CA PRO A 102 14.96 -2.65 -4.68
C PRO A 102 16.01 -1.76 -3.98
N THR A 103 16.42 -0.67 -4.62
CA THR A 103 17.46 0.24 -4.14
C THR A 103 16.92 1.56 -3.61
N SER A 104 15.60 1.71 -3.50
CA SER A 104 14.98 2.94 -3.00
C SER A 104 15.53 3.34 -1.62
N PRO A 105 16.04 4.57 -1.45
CA PRO A 105 16.54 5.06 -0.17
C PRO A 105 15.41 5.53 0.75
N HIS A 106 14.16 5.60 0.27
CA HIS A 106 13.06 6.19 1.01
C HIS A 106 12.67 5.30 2.22
N PRO A 107 12.61 5.85 3.45
CA PRO A 107 12.45 5.04 4.65
C PRO A 107 11.10 4.32 4.74
N ILE A 108 10.01 4.92 4.25
CA ILE A 108 8.69 4.27 4.25
C ILE A 108 8.67 3.13 3.22
N VAL A 109 9.27 3.34 2.04
CA VAL A 109 9.40 2.30 1.01
C VAL A 109 10.17 1.12 1.57
N ARG A 110 11.28 1.38 2.26
CA ARG A 110 12.09 0.35 2.90
C ARG A 110 11.29 -0.49 3.89
N LYS A 111 10.43 0.15 4.68
CA LYS A 111 9.53 -0.54 5.62
C LYS A 111 8.51 -1.40 4.88
N ILE A 112 7.87 -0.88 3.83
CA ILE A 112 6.92 -1.64 3.00
C ILE A 112 7.59 -2.88 2.41
N GLN A 113 8.77 -2.72 1.79
CA GLN A 113 9.52 -3.83 1.20
C GLN A 113 9.85 -4.93 2.22
N LEU A 114 10.24 -4.55 3.44
CA LEU A 114 10.51 -5.52 4.52
C LEU A 114 9.23 -6.26 4.93
N GLN A 115 8.12 -5.55 5.09
CA GLN A 115 6.85 -6.17 5.47
C GLN A 115 6.32 -7.12 4.40
N LEU A 116 6.46 -6.78 3.12
CA LEU A 116 6.10 -7.64 1.99
C LEU A 116 6.96 -8.90 1.93
N GLN A 117 8.27 -8.78 2.19
CA GLN A 117 9.18 -9.93 2.19
C GLN A 117 8.82 -10.95 3.27
N GLU A 118 8.32 -10.49 4.42
CA GLU A 118 7.84 -11.36 5.51
C GLU A 118 6.47 -11.99 5.21
N ARG A 119 5.71 -11.47 4.24
CA ARG A 119 4.30 -11.79 3.99
C ARG A 119 4.03 -12.03 2.52
N ASN A 120 4.22 -13.27 2.09
CA ASN A 120 4.01 -13.69 0.70
C ASN A 120 2.54 -13.70 0.24
N ASN A 121 1.58 -13.57 1.17
CA ASN A 121 0.15 -13.54 0.89
C ASN A 121 -0.39 -12.15 0.54
N ILE A 122 0.39 -11.08 0.75
CA ILE A 122 -0.01 -9.70 0.45
C ILE A 122 0.49 -9.31 -0.94
N ASN A 123 -0.40 -8.77 -1.76
CA ASN A 123 -0.10 -8.22 -3.07
C ASN A 123 -0.54 -6.76 -3.13
N ILE A 124 0.21 -5.94 -3.84
CA ILE A 124 -0.07 -4.51 -4.03
C ILE A 124 -0.15 -4.26 -5.54
N GLY A 125 -1.16 -3.52 -5.99
CA GLY A 125 -1.34 -3.16 -7.39
C GLY A 125 -2.07 -1.86 -7.60
#